data_AF-A0AA37N275-F1
#
_entry.id   AF-A0AA37N275-F1
#
_cell.length_a   1.000
_cell.length_b   1.000
_cell.length_c   1.000
_cell.angle_alpha   90.00
_cell.angle_beta   90.00
_cell.angle_gamma   90.00
#
_symmetry.space_group_name_H-M   'P 1'
#
loop_
_entity.id
_entity.type
_entity.pdbx_description
1 polymer ?
#
loop_
_entity_poly.entity_id
_entity_poly.type
_entity_poly.pdbx_seq_one_letter_code
_entity_poly.pdbx_strand_id
1 'polypeptide(L)'
;MGLLDHVKIENLDEDQRKMVELVGLDGFKSLVRAFGGTTIYIPKAESLERAARDQKIREEFDGGNYRELAAKYGLTERWVRFILFGKLDNLDDDMEGQMSIYDYPEAF
;
A
#
# COMPACT_ATOMS: atom_id res chain seq x y z
N MET A 1 9.02 -4.26 37.23
CA MET A 1 7.62 -4.62 36.93
C MET A 1 6.80 -3.35 36.97
N GLY A 2 6.08 -3.05 35.89
CA GLY A 2 5.24 -1.85 35.80
C GLY A 2 3.80 -2.18 36.15
N LEU A 3 3.01 -1.19 36.58
CA LEU A 3 1.58 -1.37 36.87
C LEU A 3 0.79 -1.99 35.71
N LEU A 4 1.27 -1.79 34.48
CA LEU A 4 0.73 -2.39 33.27
C LEU A 4 0.69 -3.94 33.31
N ASP A 5 1.59 -4.58 34.07
CA ASP A 5 1.67 -6.04 34.15
C ASP A 5 0.44 -6.65 34.84
N HIS A 6 -0.25 -5.87 35.69
CA HIS A 6 -1.45 -6.28 36.42
C HIS A 6 -2.76 -6.00 35.68
N VAL A 7 -2.70 -5.38 34.50
CA VAL A 7 -3.89 -5.11 33.69
C VAL A 7 -4.51 -6.44 33.24
N LYS A 8 -5.80 -6.59 33.54
CA LYS A 8 -6.63 -7.72 33.10
C LYS A 8 -7.53 -7.29 31.95
N ILE A 9 -7.96 -8.26 31.15
CA ILE A 9 -8.88 -8.06 30.01
C ILE A 9 -10.18 -7.39 30.43
N GLU A 10 -10.67 -7.66 31.65
CA GLU A 10 -11.88 -7.08 32.20
C GLU A 10 -11.84 -5.54 32.27
N ASN A 11 -10.66 -4.97 32.44
CA ASN A 11 -10.45 -3.53 32.58
C ASN A 11 -10.36 -2.81 31.22
N LEU A 12 -10.39 -3.55 30.12
CA LEU A 12 -10.25 -3.04 28.76
C LEU A 12 -11.62 -2.73 28.16
N ASP A 13 -11.69 -1.66 27.35
CA ASP A 13 -12.85 -1.37 26.52
C ASP A 13 -12.97 -2.36 25.34
N GLU A 14 -14.05 -2.23 24.57
CA GLU A 14 -14.38 -3.18 23.50
C GLU A 14 -13.31 -3.24 22.40
N ASP A 15 -12.73 -2.11 22.01
CA ASP A 15 -11.72 -2.06 20.94
C ASP A 15 -10.38 -2.59 21.44
N GLN A 16 -10.02 -2.27 22.69
CA GLN A 16 -8.85 -2.84 23.34
C GLN A 16 -8.96 -4.36 23.51
N ARG A 17 -10.16 -4.90 23.80
CA ARG A 17 -10.39 -6.35 23.86
C ARG A 17 -10.21 -7.01 22.50
N LYS A 18 -10.75 -6.43 21.42
CA LYS A 18 -10.53 -6.92 20.05
C LYS A 18 -9.04 -6.95 19.71
N MET A 19 -8.28 -5.92 20.11
CA MET A 19 -6.82 -5.93 19.92
C MET A 19 -6.16 -7.06 20.71
N VAL A 20 -6.53 -7.26 21.99
CA VAL A 20 -5.98 -8.36 22.80
C VAL A 20 -6.33 -9.74 22.23
N GLU A 21 -7.52 -9.93 21.66
CA GLU A 21 -7.88 -11.18 20.98
C GLU A 21 -6.99 -11.44 19.75
N LEU A 22 -6.61 -10.39 19.02
CA LEU A 22 -5.75 -10.49 17.83
C LEU A 22 -4.27 -10.68 18.14
N VAL A 23 -3.73 -9.97 19.14
CA VAL A 23 -2.27 -9.94 19.42
C VAL A 23 -1.86 -10.56 20.75
N GLY A 24 -2.82 -10.96 21.58
CA GLY A 24 -2.60 -11.41 22.95
C GLY A 24 -2.37 -10.26 23.95
N LEU A 25 -2.51 -10.58 25.24
CA LEU A 25 -2.41 -9.57 26.32
C LEU A 25 -0.98 -9.00 26.43
N ASP A 26 0.04 -9.82 26.28
CA ASP A 26 1.44 -9.39 26.33
C ASP A 26 1.85 -8.58 25.09
N GLY A 27 1.30 -8.93 23.92
CA GLY A 27 1.45 -8.17 22.68
C GLY A 27 0.83 -6.78 22.82
N PHE A 28 -0.40 -6.70 23.35
CA PHE A 28 -1.08 -5.44 23.63
C PHE A 28 -0.30 -4.57 24.64
N LYS A 29 0.20 -5.15 25.74
CA LYS A 29 1.07 -4.42 26.69
C LYS A 29 2.32 -3.86 26.01
N SER A 30 2.91 -4.60 25.07
CA SER A 30 4.07 -4.15 24.30
C SER A 30 3.72 -2.99 23.36
N LEU A 31 2.56 -3.05 22.70
CA LEU A 31 2.04 -1.93 21.89
C LEU A 31 1.81 -0.67 22.71
N VAL A 32 1.17 -0.80 23.88
CA VAL A 32 0.93 0.35 24.79
C VAL A 32 2.24 0.94 25.29
N ARG A 33 3.26 0.12 25.60
CA ARG A 33 4.59 0.61 25.99
C ARG A 33 5.31 1.34 24.86
N ALA A 34 5.21 0.85 23.64
CA ALA A 34 5.92 1.40 22.49
C ALA A 34 5.25 2.65 21.92
N PHE A 35 3.92 2.68 21.89
CA PHE A 35 3.14 3.67 21.15
C PHE A 35 2.04 4.36 21.97
N GLY A 36 1.90 4.05 23.25
CA GLY A 36 0.88 4.64 24.11
C GLY A 36 0.97 6.17 24.14
N GLY A 37 -0.18 6.84 23.99
CA GLY A 37 -0.25 8.30 23.92
C GLY A 37 0.04 8.89 22.54
N THR A 38 0.31 8.06 21.53
CA THR A 38 0.48 8.50 20.13
C THR A 38 -0.67 8.00 19.25
N THR A 39 -0.91 8.70 18.14
CA THR A 39 -1.85 8.25 17.11
C THR A 39 -1.08 7.54 16.01
N ILE A 40 -1.28 6.23 15.87
CA ILE A 40 -0.68 5.44 14.79
C ILE A 40 -1.70 5.26 13.68
N TYR A 41 -1.29 5.51 12.44
CA TYR A 41 -2.07 5.12 11.27
C TYR A 41 -1.91 3.62 10.99
N ILE A 42 -3.02 2.89 10.94
CA ILE A 42 -3.06 1.51 10.45
C ILE A 42 -3.34 1.55 8.94
N PRO A 43 -2.37 1.19 8.07
CA PRO A 43 -2.56 1.21 6.63
C PRO A 43 -3.57 0.16 6.18
N LYS A 44 -4.24 0.43 5.06
CA LYS A 44 -5.05 -0.58 4.37
C LYS A 44 -4.15 -1.73 3.91
N ALA A 45 -4.66 -2.95 3.98
CA ALA A 45 -3.95 -4.15 3.50
C ALA A 45 -3.43 -3.95 2.07
N GLU A 46 -4.29 -3.45 1.18
CA GLU A 46 -3.95 -3.14 -0.22
C GLU A 46 -2.72 -2.21 -0.34
N SER A 47 -2.55 -1.24 0.56
CA SER A 47 -1.42 -0.31 0.52
C SER A 47 -0.09 -1.00 0.86
N LEU A 48 -0.10 -1.96 1.80
CA LEU A 48 1.09 -2.76 2.12
C LEU A 48 1.34 -3.82 1.05
N GLU A 49 0.29 -4.47 0.57
CA GLU A 49 0.36 -5.46 -0.50
C GLU A 49 0.85 -4.85 -1.81
N ARG A 50 0.52 -3.58 -2.08
CA ARG A 50 1.00 -2.87 -3.28
C ARG A 50 2.52 -2.89 -3.37
N ALA A 51 3.22 -2.55 -2.29
CA ALA A 51 4.68 -2.55 -2.29
C ALA A 51 5.25 -3.96 -2.54
N ALA A 52 4.69 -4.97 -1.86
CA ALA A 52 5.12 -6.36 -2.02
C ALA A 52 4.80 -6.91 -3.42
N ARG A 53 3.63 -6.59 -3.96
CA ARG A 53 3.19 -6.96 -5.30
C ARG A 53 4.08 -6.33 -6.36
N ASP A 54 4.33 -5.03 -6.24
CA ASP A 54 5.16 -4.28 -7.19
C ASP A 54 6.61 -4.80 -7.17
N GLN A 55 7.11 -5.24 -6.01
CA GLN A 55 8.38 -5.96 -5.92
C GLN A 55 8.35 -7.30 -6.66
N LYS A 56 7.34 -8.14 -6.42
CA LYS A 56 7.21 -9.43 -7.12
C LYS A 56 7.08 -9.27 -8.63
N ILE A 57 6.37 -8.24 -9.10
CA ILE A 57 6.26 -7.93 -10.52
C ILE A 57 7.64 -7.64 -11.13
N ARG A 58 8.52 -6.92 -10.41
CA ARG A 58 9.89 -6.66 -10.86
C ARG A 58 10.77 -7.91 -10.87
N GLU A 59 10.59 -8.78 -9.87
CA GLU A 59 11.35 -10.04 -9.76
C GLU A 59 10.94 -11.07 -10.81
N GLU A 60 9.65 -11.12 -11.17
CA GLU A 60 9.11 -12.08 -12.15
C GLU A 60 9.17 -11.58 -13.60
N PHE A 61 9.64 -10.36 -13.83
CA PHE A 61 9.70 -9.78 -15.18
C PHE A 61 10.87 -10.37 -15.98
N ASP A 62 10.55 -10.95 -17.14
CA ASP A 62 11.52 -11.64 -18.01
C ASP A 62 11.95 -10.82 -19.23
N GLY A 63 11.47 -9.57 -19.35
CA GLY A 63 11.73 -8.68 -20.48
C GLY A 63 10.55 -8.52 -21.44
N GLY A 64 9.54 -9.40 -21.39
CA GLY A 64 8.41 -9.39 -22.34
C GLY A 64 7.06 -9.87 -21.80
N ASN A 65 7.01 -10.50 -20.63
CA ASN A 65 5.81 -11.10 -20.04
C ASN A 65 4.77 -10.13 -19.43
N TYR A 66 4.63 -8.92 -20.00
CA TYR A 66 3.72 -7.87 -19.50
C TYR A 66 2.27 -8.36 -19.33
N ARG A 67 1.76 -9.07 -20.34
CA ARG A 67 0.38 -9.58 -20.37
C ARG A 67 0.14 -10.65 -19.30
N GLU A 68 1.13 -11.49 -19.05
CA GLU A 68 1.06 -12.56 -18.06
C GLU A 68 1.08 -12.00 -16.64
N LEU A 69 1.97 -11.04 -16.37
CA LEU A 69 2.02 -10.32 -15.10
C LEU A 69 0.73 -9.53 -14.86
N ALA A 70 0.19 -8.87 -15.89
CA ALA A 70 -1.08 -8.15 -15.82
C ALA A 70 -2.23 -9.08 -15.41
N ALA A 71 -2.36 -10.24 -16.07
CA ALA A 71 -3.38 -11.22 -15.75
C ALA A 71 -3.20 -11.83 -14.34
N LYS A 72 -1.95 -12.14 -13.96
CA LYS A 72 -1.61 -12.76 -12.67
C LYS A 72 -1.92 -11.85 -11.48
N TYR A 73 -1.63 -10.56 -11.60
CA TYR A 73 -1.78 -9.58 -10.53
C TYR A 73 -3.07 -8.75 -10.63
N GLY A 74 -3.94 -9.05 -11.61
CA GLY A 74 -5.20 -8.31 -11.82
C GLY A 74 -4.98 -6.84 -12.19
N LEU A 75 -3.91 -6.55 -12.93
CA LEU A 75 -3.52 -5.22 -13.37
C LEU A 75 -3.68 -5.06 -14.89
N THR A 76 -3.62 -3.82 -15.37
CA THR A 76 -3.45 -3.55 -16.80
C THR A 76 -1.97 -3.62 -17.18
N GLU A 77 -1.66 -3.94 -18.44
CA GLU A 77 -0.28 -3.92 -18.93
C GLU A 77 0.38 -2.56 -18.74
N ARG A 78 -0.40 -1.47 -18.85
CA ARG A 78 0.05 -0.10 -18.56
C ARG A 78 0.53 0.05 -17.11
N TRP A 79 -0.20 -0.50 -16.14
CA TRP A 79 0.20 -0.49 -14.73
C TRP A 79 1.44 -1.34 -14.47
N VAL A 80 1.57 -2.49 -15.12
CA VAL A 80 2.78 -3.33 -15.04
C VAL A 80 4.00 -2.56 -15.57
N ARG A 81 3.88 -1.92 -16.74
CA ARG A 81 4.94 -1.06 -17.30
C ARG A 81 5.30 0.09 -16.37
N PHE A 82 4.30 0.76 -15.78
CA PHE A 82 4.53 1.81 -14.80
C PHE A 82 5.29 1.32 -13.56
N ILE A 83 4.94 0.13 -13.04
CA ILE A 83 5.64 -0.49 -11.90
C ILE A 83 7.10 -0.81 -12.25
N LEU A 84 7.36 -1.33 -13.45
CA LEU A 84 8.70 -1.74 -13.89
C LEU A 84 9.61 -0.53 -14.19
N PHE A 85 9.11 0.47 -14.92
CA PHE A 85 9.94 1.55 -15.48
C PHE A 85 9.73 2.91 -14.81
N GLY A 86 8.75 3.06 -13.92
CA GLY A 86 8.48 4.29 -13.17
C GLY A 86 7.96 5.46 -14.03
N LYS A 87 7.85 5.26 -15.36
CA LYS A 87 7.23 6.17 -16.29
C LYS A 87 5.99 5.49 -16.87
N LEU A 88 4.88 6.23 -16.86
CA LEU A 88 3.91 6.05 -17.92
C LEU A 88 4.66 6.59 -19.13
N ASP A 89 5.34 5.72 -19.89
CA ASP A 89 5.75 6.14 -21.23
C ASP A 89 4.45 6.62 -21.87
N ASN A 90 4.37 7.93 -22.08
CA ASN A 90 3.23 8.57 -22.71
C ASN A 90 3.24 8.07 -24.15
N LEU A 91 2.63 6.89 -24.38
CA LEU A 91 2.32 6.38 -25.72
C LEU A 91 1.31 7.29 -26.45
N ASP A 92 0.82 8.33 -25.76
CA ASP A 92 -0.05 9.38 -26.28
C ASP A 92 0.72 10.68 -26.63
N ASP A 93 2.01 10.84 -26.27
CA ASP A 93 2.81 12.06 -26.56
C ASP A 93 3.65 11.97 -27.85
N ASP A 94 3.66 10.81 -28.50
CA ASP A 94 4.50 10.50 -29.66
C ASP A 94 3.70 10.32 -30.97
N MET A 95 2.42 10.71 -31.01
CA MET A 95 1.73 10.95 -32.29
C MET A 95 2.12 12.33 -32.85
N GLU A 96 2.98 12.34 -33.87
CA GLU A 96 3.30 13.55 -34.65
C GLU A 96 2.01 14.30 -35.03
N GLY A 97 1.81 15.49 -34.45
CA GLY A 97 0.69 16.39 -34.78
C GLY A 97 -0.42 16.49 -33.74
N GLN A 98 -0.37 15.78 -32.61
CA GLN A 98 -1.25 16.07 -31.48
C GLN A 98 -0.66 17.18 -30.60
N MET A 99 -1.45 18.23 -30.33
CA MET A 99 -1.11 19.24 -29.32
C MET A 99 -1.80 18.89 -27.99
N SER A 100 -1.14 19.18 -26.87
CA SER A 100 -1.76 19.07 -25.56
C SER A 100 -2.98 19.99 -25.47
N ILE A 101 -4.01 19.57 -24.73
CA ILE A 101 -5.14 20.44 -24.39
C ILE A 101 -4.70 21.73 -23.66
N TYR A 102 -3.51 21.71 -23.06
CA TYR A 102 -2.89 22.84 -22.37
C TYR A 102 -1.99 23.70 -23.27
N ASP A 103 -1.69 23.25 -24.49
CA ASP A 103 -0.91 24.00 -25.49
C ASP A 103 -1.79 24.92 -26.35
N TYR A 104 -3.11 24.96 -26.11
CA TYR A 104 -3.99 25.94 -26.72
C TYR A 104 -3.72 27.31 -26.10
N PRO A 105 -3.25 28.32 -26.87
CA PRO A 105 -3.21 29.69 -26.38
C PRO A 105 -4.65 30.18 -26.27
N GLU A 106 -5.17 30.12 -25.05
CA GLU A 106 -6.43 30.70 -24.56
C GLU A 106 -7.63 30.64 -25.52
N ALA A 107 -8.47 29.62 -25.34
CA ALA A 107 -9.82 29.63 -25.88
C ALA A 107 -10.82 30.08 -24.79
N PHE A 108 -11.01 31.41 -24.74
CA PHE A 108 -12.10 32.18 -24.11
C PHE A 108 -12.28 32.17 -22.59
#